data_AF-A0A8J8JP65-F1
#
_entry.id   AF-A0A8J8JP65-F1
#
_cell.length_a   1.000
_cell.length_b   1.000
_cell.length_c   1.000
_cell.angle_alpha   90.00
_cell.angle_beta   90.00
_cell.angle_gamma   90.00
#
_symmetry.space_group_name_H-M   'P 1'
#
loop_
_entity.id
_entity.type
_entity.pdbx_description
1 polymer ?
#
loop_
_entity_poly.entity_id
_entity_poly.type
_entity_poly.pdbx_seq_one_letter_code
_entity_poly.pdbx_strand_id
1 'polypeptide(L)'
;MPNFEESQLETKKRYARYVVEVICKSRDLPFPSFNFDGCPEETEEELAHYYPDDNRICISKQQLTQLSFDELKDVMVHEAAHILVGDHDDDFNKENFINTLFVGELSIEAFIIERDKEDE
;
A
#
# COMPACT_ATOMS: atom_id res chain seq x y z
N MET A 1 -19.48 6.67 18.79
CA MET A 1 -18.02 6.81 18.68
C MET A 1 -17.53 5.55 17.99
N PRO A 2 -16.73 5.65 16.92
CA PRO A 2 -16.22 4.46 16.24
C PRO A 2 -15.38 3.62 17.20
N ASN A 3 -15.39 2.30 17.01
CA ASN A 3 -14.54 1.39 17.79
C ASN A 3 -13.06 1.72 17.51
N PHE A 4 -12.20 1.68 18.53
CA PHE A 4 -10.77 2.01 18.38
C PHE A 4 -10.10 1.15 17.30
N GLU A 5 -10.43 -0.14 17.25
CA GLU A 5 -9.94 -1.08 16.23
C GLU A 5 -10.41 -0.70 14.82
N GLU A 6 -11.65 -0.24 14.69
CA GLU A 6 -12.22 0.22 13.41
C GLU A 6 -11.52 1.50 12.93
N SER A 7 -11.24 2.43 13.84
CA SER A 7 -10.48 3.64 13.55
C SER A 7 -9.03 3.34 13.12
N GLN A 8 -8.38 2.36 13.75
CA GLN A 8 -7.04 1.94 13.36
C GLN A 8 -7.02 1.28 11.97
N LEU A 9 -7.97 0.40 11.70
CA LEU A 9 -8.09 -0.26 10.42
C LEU A 9 -8.32 0.75 9.28
N GLU A 10 -9.23 1.70 9.46
CA GLU A 10 -9.46 2.75 8.47
C GLU A 10 -8.22 3.63 8.26
N THR A 11 -7.47 3.92 9.32
CA THR A 11 -6.20 4.65 9.20
C THR A 11 -5.19 3.87 8.36
N LYS A 12 -5.06 2.56 8.57
CA LYS A 12 -4.17 1.70 7.77
C LYS A 12 -4.62 1.58 6.31
N LYS A 13 -5.92 1.45 6.04
CA LYS A 13 -6.45 1.46 4.65
C LYS A 13 -6.11 2.75 3.92
N ARG A 14 -6.24 3.90 4.60
CA ARG A 14 -5.87 5.21 4.03
C ARG A 14 -4.36 5.32 3.83
N TYR A 15 -3.57 4.91 4.81
CA TYR A 15 -2.11 4.93 4.70
C TYR A 15 -1.61 4.05 3.54
N ALA A 16 -2.17 2.85 3.38
CA ALA A 16 -1.85 1.96 2.27
C ALA A 16 -2.07 2.65 0.90
N ARG A 17 -3.23 3.29 0.72
CA ARG A 17 -3.53 4.08 -0.48
C ARG A 17 -2.54 5.23 -0.67
N TYR A 18 -2.25 5.97 0.39
CA TYR A 18 -1.37 7.13 0.34
C TYR A 18 0.06 6.76 -0.10
N VAL A 19 0.62 5.67 0.44
CA VAL A 19 1.94 5.17 0.02
C VAL A 19 1.98 4.90 -1.49
N VAL A 20 0.98 4.17 -2.01
CA VAL A 20 0.88 3.87 -3.44
C VAL A 20 0.62 5.13 -4.26
N GLU A 21 -0.19 6.06 -3.75
CA GLU A 21 -0.50 7.31 -4.42
C GLU A 21 0.75 8.19 -4.60
N VAL A 22 1.60 8.30 -3.58
CA VAL A 22 2.87 9.01 -3.65
C VAL A 22 3.76 8.42 -4.74
N ILE A 23 3.87 7.09 -4.81
CA ILE A 23 4.65 6.39 -5.83
C ILE A 23 4.05 6.67 -7.22
N CYS A 24 2.75 6.44 -7.41
CA CYS A 24 2.10 6.62 -8.71
C CYS A 24 2.20 8.07 -9.21
N LYS A 25 1.96 9.07 -8.34
CA LYS A 25 2.09 10.48 -8.70
C LYS A 25 3.52 10.87 -9.04
N SER A 26 4.50 10.39 -8.26
CA SER A 26 5.92 10.72 -8.49
C SER A 26 6.46 10.12 -9.79
N ARG A 27 5.80 9.07 -10.29
CA ARG A 27 6.23 8.28 -11.44
C ARG A 27 5.30 8.35 -12.65
N ASP A 28 4.23 9.14 -12.59
CA ASP A 28 3.18 9.24 -13.62
C ASP A 28 2.56 7.88 -13.99
N LEU A 29 2.25 7.06 -12.97
CA LEU A 29 1.65 5.73 -13.12
C LEU A 29 0.14 5.75 -12.86
N PRO A 30 -0.64 4.84 -13.48
CA PRO A 30 -2.05 4.70 -13.17
C PRO A 30 -2.23 4.24 -11.72
N PHE A 31 -3.05 4.97 -10.96
CA PHE A 31 -3.34 4.60 -9.57
C PHE A 31 -4.25 3.36 -9.51
N PRO A 32 -3.85 2.29 -8.79
CA PRO A 32 -4.63 1.06 -8.71
C PRO A 32 -5.88 1.22 -7.85
N SER A 33 -6.88 0.37 -8.13
CA SER A 33 -7.99 0.15 -7.21
C SER A 33 -7.55 -0.71 -6.02
N PHE A 34 -8.29 -0.64 -4.91
CA PHE A 34 -7.97 -1.40 -3.69
C PHE A 34 -9.15 -2.27 -3.27
N ASN A 35 -8.87 -3.54 -2.99
CA ASN A 35 -9.79 -4.45 -2.31
C ASN A 35 -9.24 -4.82 -0.93
N PHE A 36 -9.95 -4.39 0.12
CA PHE A 36 -9.55 -4.59 1.52
C PHE A 36 -10.23 -5.79 2.20
N ASP A 37 -11.12 -6.47 1.48
CA ASP A 37 -11.75 -7.70 1.96
C ASP A 37 -10.85 -8.92 1.70
N GLY A 38 -9.73 -8.70 1.02
CA GLY A 38 -8.79 -9.73 0.57
C GLY A 38 -9.23 -10.39 -0.72
N CYS A 39 -8.43 -11.36 -1.18
CA CYS A 39 -8.68 -12.10 -2.40
C CYS A 39 -8.85 -13.62 -2.12
N PRO A 40 -9.68 -14.36 -2.89
CA PRO A 40 -9.92 -15.80 -2.67
C PRO A 40 -8.67 -16.66 -2.83
N GLU A 41 -7.67 -16.13 -3.53
CA GLU A 41 -6.39 -16.77 -3.84
C GLU A 41 -5.31 -16.45 -2.81
N GLU A 42 -5.61 -15.63 -1.79
CA GLU A 42 -4.65 -15.30 -0.73
C GLU A 42 -4.13 -16.57 -0.06
N THR A 43 -2.82 -16.77 -0.15
CA THR A 43 -2.12 -17.78 0.65
C THR A 43 -1.64 -17.17 1.97
N GLU A 44 -1.41 -18.00 3.00
CA GLU A 44 -0.92 -17.52 4.30
C GLU A 44 0.44 -16.79 4.21
N GLU A 45 1.18 -17.00 3.11
CA GLU A 45 2.50 -16.42 2.85
C GLU A 45 2.42 -15.09 2.06
N GLU A 46 1.26 -14.75 1.49
CA GLU A 46 1.06 -13.51 0.72
C GLU A 46 0.43 -12.42 1.59
N LEU A 47 1.18 -11.34 1.83
CA LEU A 47 0.74 -10.21 2.66
C LEU A 47 -0.20 -9.26 1.90
N ALA A 48 -0.04 -9.17 0.57
CA ALA A 48 -0.88 -8.47 -0.39
C ALA A 48 -0.64 -9.08 -1.78
N HIS A 49 -1.45 -8.68 -2.76
CA HIS A 49 -1.29 -9.13 -4.15
C HIS A 49 -1.76 -8.07 -5.14
N TYR A 50 -0.96 -7.80 -6.16
CA TYR A 50 -1.31 -6.96 -7.30
C TYR A 50 -1.83 -7.77 -8.50
N TYR A 51 -3.02 -7.44 -8.97
CA TYR A 51 -3.63 -7.99 -10.18
C TYR A 51 -3.42 -7.04 -11.37
N PRO A 52 -2.56 -7.41 -12.35
CA PRO A 52 -2.25 -6.56 -13.49
C PRO A 52 -3.43 -6.38 -14.45
N ASP A 53 -4.31 -7.38 -14.57
CA ASP A 53 -5.42 -7.37 -15.54
C ASP A 53 -6.44 -6.25 -15.29
N ASP A 54 -6.63 -5.85 -14.04
CA ASP A 54 -7.57 -4.80 -13.64
C ASP A 54 -6.96 -3.70 -12.76
N ASN A 55 -5.62 -3.64 -12.68
CA ASN A 55 -4.84 -2.66 -11.91
C ASN A 55 -5.39 -2.55 -10.48
N ARG A 56 -5.34 -3.66 -9.73
CA ARG A 56 -5.90 -3.75 -8.38
C ARG A 56 -4.91 -4.33 -7.38
N ILE A 57 -4.83 -3.72 -6.21
CA ILE A 57 -4.15 -4.28 -5.04
C ILE A 57 -5.18 -4.91 -4.11
N CYS A 58 -4.94 -6.16 -3.74
CA CYS A 58 -5.69 -6.91 -2.72
C CYS A 58 -4.87 -6.99 -1.43
N ILE A 59 -5.49 -6.68 -0.29
CA ILE A 59 -4.91 -6.92 1.04
C ILE A 59 -6.03 -7.14 2.05
N SER A 60 -6.06 -8.29 2.70
CA SER A 60 -7.14 -8.58 3.65
C SER A 60 -7.11 -7.72 4.91
N LYS A 61 -8.28 -7.58 5.51
CA LYS A 61 -8.46 -6.98 6.84
C LYS A 61 -7.58 -7.65 7.90
N GLN A 62 -7.32 -8.95 7.79
CA GLN A 62 -6.46 -9.67 8.71
C GLN A 62 -5.02 -9.15 8.61
N GLN A 63 -4.46 -9.08 7.40
CA GLN A 63 -3.11 -8.56 7.17
C GLN A 63 -2.99 -7.10 7.60
N LEU A 64 -3.96 -6.25 7.22
CA LEU A 64 -4.02 -4.87 7.71
C LEU A 64 -4.03 -4.79 9.24
N THR A 65 -4.68 -5.70 9.95
CA THR A 65 -4.71 -5.66 11.41
C THR A 65 -3.35 -6.03 12.00
N GLN A 66 -2.65 -7.00 11.39
CA GLN A 66 -1.39 -7.55 11.90
C GLN A 66 -0.17 -6.69 11.59
N LEU A 67 -0.06 -6.16 10.37
CA LEU A 67 1.10 -5.40 9.92
C LEU A 67 1.24 -4.06 10.65
N SER A 68 2.44 -3.70 11.09
CA SER A 68 2.75 -2.33 11.50
C SER A 68 2.65 -1.36 10.31
N PHE A 69 2.71 -0.05 10.57
CA PHE A 69 2.70 0.94 9.49
C PHE A 69 3.95 0.85 8.61
N ASP A 70 5.12 0.56 9.18
CA ASP A 70 6.35 0.39 8.41
C ASP A 70 6.30 -0.88 7.55
N GLU A 71 5.83 -2.00 8.10
CA GLU A 71 5.63 -3.22 7.29
C GLU A 71 4.59 -3.00 6.19
N LEU A 72 3.48 -2.32 6.50
CA LEU A 72 2.46 -1.99 5.51
C LEU A 72 3.02 -1.09 4.39
N LYS A 73 3.87 -0.13 4.73
CA LYS A 73 4.56 0.71 3.73
C LYS A 73 5.42 -0.16 2.82
N ASP A 74 6.23 -1.06 3.37
CA ASP A 74 7.12 -1.92 2.60
C ASP A 74 6.34 -2.87 1.69
N VAL A 75 5.22 -3.43 2.17
CA VAL A 75 4.31 -4.26 1.35
C VAL A 75 3.69 -3.42 0.23
N MET A 76 3.22 -2.20 0.49
CA MET A 76 2.65 -1.35 -0.58
C MET A 76 3.68 -0.86 -1.59
N VAL A 77 4.93 -0.67 -1.18
CA VAL A 77 6.06 -0.39 -2.07
C VAL A 77 6.31 -1.55 -3.02
N HIS A 78 6.26 -2.78 -2.49
CA HIS A 78 6.38 -4.02 -3.24
C HIS A 78 5.26 -4.16 -4.28
N GLU A 79 3.99 -4.07 -3.85
CA GLU A 79 2.85 -4.19 -4.78
C GLU A 79 2.84 -3.09 -5.85
N ALA A 80 3.26 -1.87 -5.52
CA ALA A 80 3.37 -0.79 -6.50
C ALA A 80 4.47 -1.05 -7.54
N ALA A 81 5.48 -1.87 -7.25
CA ALA A 81 6.49 -2.25 -8.25
C ALA A 81 5.88 -3.17 -9.33
N HIS A 82 4.88 -3.98 -8.96
CA HIS A 82 4.18 -4.85 -9.91
C HIS A 82 3.35 -4.12 -10.97
N ILE A 83 3.07 -2.82 -10.78
CA ILE A 83 2.49 -1.97 -11.83
C ILE A 83 3.40 -1.91 -13.06
N LEU A 84 4.71 -2.05 -12.87
CA LEU A 84 5.73 -1.92 -13.91
C LEU A 84 6.30 -3.28 -14.36
N VAL A 85 6.45 -4.22 -13.43
CA VAL A 85 7.14 -5.50 -13.67
C VAL A 85 6.36 -6.65 -13.05
N GLY A 86 5.95 -7.62 -13.88
CA GLY A 86 5.12 -8.74 -13.40
C GLY A 86 5.86 -9.73 -12.50
N ASP A 87 7.11 -10.05 -12.82
CA ASP A 87 7.89 -11.11 -12.15
C ASP A 87 8.94 -10.54 -11.19
N HIS A 88 9.33 -11.30 -10.16
CA HIS A 88 10.38 -10.89 -9.19
C HIS A 88 11.82 -11.07 -9.71
N ASP A 89 12.14 -10.44 -10.84
CA ASP A 89 13.49 -10.46 -11.43
C ASP A 89 14.36 -9.26 -11.00
N ASP A 90 15.51 -9.07 -11.67
CA ASP A 90 16.40 -7.94 -11.41
C ASP A 90 15.74 -6.58 -11.70
N ASP A 91 14.84 -6.52 -12.68
CA ASP A 91 14.09 -5.30 -13.00
C ASP A 91 13.10 -5.01 -11.88
N PHE A 92 12.39 -6.02 -11.35
CA PHE A 92 11.55 -5.84 -10.17
C PHE A 92 12.33 -5.33 -8.96
N ASN A 93 13.49 -5.92 -8.65
CA ASN A 93 14.31 -5.48 -7.51
C ASN A 93 14.72 -4.02 -7.64
N LYS A 94 15.05 -3.60 -8.86
CA LYS A 94 15.37 -2.20 -9.18
C LYS A 94 14.15 -1.31 -9.01
N GLU A 95 12.98 -1.69 -9.52
CA GLU A 95 11.77 -0.88 -9.41
C GLU A 95 11.27 -0.77 -7.98
N ASN A 96 11.35 -1.85 -7.21
CA ASN A 96 11.06 -1.87 -5.78
C ASN A 96 11.98 -0.92 -5.00
N PHE A 97 13.29 -0.96 -5.27
CA PHE A 97 14.25 -0.03 -4.66
C PHE A 97 13.95 1.44 -5.02
N ILE A 98 13.65 1.72 -6.30
CA ILE A 98 13.26 3.06 -6.75
C ILE A 98 12.00 3.54 -6.01
N ASN A 99 10.99 2.67 -5.84
CA ASN A 99 9.79 2.99 -5.08
C ASN A 99 10.12 3.36 -3.63
N THR A 100 11.04 2.63 -2.98
CA THR A 100 11.51 2.96 -1.62
C THR A 100 12.09 4.37 -1.53
N LEU A 101 12.77 4.87 -2.58
CA LEU A 101 13.33 6.23 -2.57
C LEU A 101 12.25 7.33 -2.52
N PHE A 102 11.08 7.09 -3.12
CA PHE A 102 9.98 8.07 -3.08
C PHE A 102 9.25 8.12 -1.74
N VAL A 103 9.32 7.03 -0.97
CA VAL A 103 8.62 6.91 0.32
C VAL A 103 9.56 6.88 1.52
N GLY A 104 10.87 7.02 1.30
CA GLY A 104 11.89 6.88 2.34
C GLY A 104 11.78 7.89 3.48
N GLU A 105 11.21 9.07 3.21
CA GLU A 105 10.93 10.11 4.23
C GLU A 105 9.48 10.09 4.74
N LEU A 106 8.62 9.20 4.22
CA LEU A 106 7.24 9.10 4.70
C LEU A 106 7.23 8.51 6.11
N SER A 107 6.94 9.38 7.08
CA SER A 107 6.59 8.95 8.44
C SER A 107 5.07 8.92 8.61
N ILE A 108 4.59 8.01 9.47
CA ILE A 108 3.18 7.98 9.84
C ILE A 108 2.72 9.29 10.48
N GLU A 109 3.63 9.99 11.16
CA GLU A 109 3.37 11.29 11.78
C GLU A 109 3.08 12.36 10.72
N ALA A 110 3.87 12.41 9.64
CA ALA A 110 3.65 13.32 8.53
C ALA A 110 2.30 13.05 7.85
N PHE A 111 1.98 11.78 7.61
CA PHE A 111 0.69 11.38 7.05
C PHE A 111 -0.50 11.83 7.92
N ILE A 112 -0.43 11.61 9.24
CA ILE A 112 -1.51 12.01 10.16
C ILE A 112 -1.70 13.54 10.16
N ILE A 113 -0.60 14.31 10.14
CA ILE A 113 -0.65 15.78 10.10
C ILE A 113 -1.23 16.29 8.79
N GLU A 114 -0.89 15.68 7.65
CA GLU A 114 -1.46 16.05 6.35
C GLU A 114 -2.96 15.75 6.29
N ARG A 115 -3.38 14.57 6.78
CA ARG A 115 -4.79 14.20 6.86
C ARG A 115 -5.62 15.21 7.64
N ASP A 116 -5.16 15.61 8.81
CA ASP A 116 -5.92 16.50 9.69
C ASP A 116 -6.11 17.91 9.09
N LYS A 117 -5.36 18.27 8.03
CA LYS A 117 -5.54 19.53 7.27
C LYS A 117 -6.56 19.42 6.13
N GLU A 118 -6.83 18.22 5.62
CA GLU A 118 -7.80 18.01 4.53
C GLU A 118 -9.24 17.83 5.04
N ASP A 119 -9.40 17.48 6.33
CA ASP A 119 -10.69 17.30 7.01
C ASP A 119 -11.23 18.60 7.68
N GLU A 120 -10.56 19.76 7.51
CA GLU A 120 -11.00 21.12 7.94
C GLU A 120 -11.62 21.96 6.81
#